data_AF-A0A2H4I8N8-F1
#
_entry.id   AF-A0A2H4I8N8-F1
#
_cell.length_a   1.000
_cell.length_b   1.000
_cell.length_c   1.000
_cell.angle_alpha   90.00
_cell.angle_beta   90.00
_cell.angle_gamma   90.00
#
_symmetry.space_group_name_H-M   'P 1'
#
loop_
_entity.id
_entity.type
_entity.pdbx_description
1 polymer ?
#
loop_
_entity_poly.entity_id
_entity_poly.type
_entity_poly.pdbx_seq_one_letter_code
_entity_poly.pdbx_strand_id
1 'polypeptide(L)'
;MLAFRTVTYCTENEETPTGPLPPDTVFQAAAAGAFDCVVSQYHDQGHIAIKTGGFSGSCAIVLGEPALRVSVAHGTAFDIAGRGIADPNGMKAAIATAASLAAGHGFP
;
A
#
# COMPACT_ATOMS: atom_id res chain seq x y z
N MET A 1 25.81 -16.63 1.80
CA MET A 1 25.74 -15.24 1.33
C MET A 1 24.34 -15.04 0.75
N LEU A 2 23.40 -14.53 1.54
CA LEU A 2 21.97 -14.43 1.20
C LEU A 2 21.79 -13.34 0.14
N ALA A 3 21.36 -13.73 -1.05
CA ALA A 3 20.94 -12.80 -2.09
C ALA A 3 19.58 -12.19 -1.69
N PHE A 4 19.59 -10.97 -1.19
CA PHE A 4 18.38 -10.16 -1.02
C PHE A 4 17.77 -9.91 -2.39
N ARG A 5 16.72 -10.65 -2.76
CA ARG A 5 15.92 -10.42 -3.97
C ARG A 5 15.02 -9.20 -3.79
N THR A 6 15.67 -8.05 -3.80
CA THR A 6 15.45 -6.82 -4.58
C THR A 6 14.05 -6.25 -4.81
N VAL A 7 13.85 -5.01 -4.39
CA VAL A 7 12.67 -4.18 -4.67
C VAL A 7 12.99 -3.19 -5.81
N THR A 8 11.99 -2.82 -6.63
CA THR A 8 12.12 -1.75 -7.64
C THR A 8 11.21 -0.57 -7.30
N TYR A 9 11.54 0.63 -7.76
CA TYR A 9 10.71 1.83 -7.61
C TYR A 9 10.50 2.51 -8.97
N CYS A 10 9.44 3.31 -9.09
CA CYS A 10 9.23 4.23 -10.21
C CYS A 10 8.93 5.63 -9.67
N THR A 11 9.20 6.64 -10.49
CA THR A 11 8.73 8.02 -10.27
C THR A 11 7.79 8.44 -11.40
N GLU A 12 6.95 9.46 -11.20
CA GLU A 12 6.03 9.97 -12.24
C GLU A 12 6.73 10.31 -13.58
N ASN A 13 8.03 10.61 -13.56
CA ASN A 13 8.81 10.98 -14.74
C ASN A 13 9.66 9.83 -15.32
N GLU A 14 9.63 8.64 -14.73
CA GLU A 14 10.42 7.49 -15.16
C GLU A 14 9.53 6.28 -15.50
N GLU A 15 9.44 5.95 -16.78
CA GLU A 15 8.69 4.77 -17.26
C GLU A 15 9.39 3.44 -16.89
N THR A 16 10.71 3.47 -16.65
CA THR A 16 11.51 2.29 -16.32
C THR A 16 11.75 2.15 -14.82
N PRO A 17 11.35 1.02 -14.21
CA PRO A 17 11.61 0.77 -12.80
C PRO A 17 13.11 0.74 -12.50
N THR A 18 13.54 1.50 -11.49
CA THR A 18 14.92 1.54 -11.04
C THR A 18 15.13 0.60 -9.85
N GLY A 19 16.25 -0.11 -9.87
CA GLY A 19 16.60 -1.13 -8.88
C GLY A 19 17.62 -2.12 -9.46
N PRO A 20 18.05 -3.12 -8.68
CA PRO A 20 17.50 -3.53 -7.40
C PRO A 20 17.92 -2.71 -6.18
N LEU A 21 17.00 -2.47 -5.23
CA LEU A 21 17.31 -1.83 -3.94
C LEU A 21 17.11 -2.76 -2.73
N PRO A 22 17.89 -2.55 -1.64
CA PRO A 22 17.66 -3.19 -0.35
C PRO A 22 16.29 -2.79 0.25
N PRO A 23 15.46 -3.76 0.68
CA PRO A 23 14.11 -3.47 1.18
C PRO A 23 14.09 -2.58 2.44
N ASP A 24 15.03 -2.77 3.36
CA ASP A 24 15.16 -1.97 4.57
C ASP A 24 15.39 -0.47 4.27
N THR A 25 16.17 -0.17 3.24
CA THR A 25 16.49 1.21 2.85
C THR A 25 15.37 1.83 2.00
N VAL A 26 14.84 1.08 1.02
CA VAL A 26 13.86 1.62 0.06
C VAL A 26 12.53 1.99 0.72
N PHE A 27 12.05 1.22 1.70
CA PHE A 27 10.80 1.55 2.38
C PHE A 27 10.92 2.79 3.28
N GLN A 28 12.09 3.00 3.90
CA GLN A 28 12.34 4.22 4.67
C GLN A 28 12.38 5.44 3.77
N ALA A 29 13.08 5.34 2.62
CA ALA A 29 13.12 6.41 1.62
C ALA A 29 11.73 6.69 1.02
N ALA A 30 10.93 5.65 0.73
CA ALA A 30 9.55 5.78 0.26
C ALA A 30 8.66 6.48 1.30
N ALA A 31 8.78 6.11 2.58
CA ALA A 31 8.05 6.78 3.66
C ALA A 31 8.46 8.27 3.81
N ALA A 32 9.66 8.63 3.37
CA ALA A 32 10.14 10.02 3.31
C ALA A 32 9.75 10.75 2.00
N GLY A 33 8.98 10.11 1.11
CA GLY A 33 8.50 10.72 -0.14
C GLY A 33 9.52 10.68 -1.29
N ALA A 34 10.55 9.83 -1.22
CA ALA A 34 11.54 9.73 -2.29
C ALA A 34 10.99 9.07 -3.57
N PHE A 35 9.92 8.28 -3.46
CA PHE A 35 9.36 7.47 -4.54
C PHE A 35 7.83 7.46 -4.51
N ASP A 36 7.21 7.38 -5.68
CA ASP A 36 5.75 7.29 -5.81
C ASP A 36 5.24 5.88 -5.51
N CYS A 37 6.00 4.86 -5.91
CA CYS A 37 5.66 3.47 -5.66
C CYS A 37 6.88 2.58 -5.44
N VAL A 38 6.65 1.49 -4.70
CA VAL A 38 7.66 0.49 -4.37
C VAL A 38 7.11 -0.90 -4.66
N VAL A 39 7.78 -1.66 -5.53
CA VAL A 39 7.36 -3.00 -5.96
C VAL A 39 8.14 -4.06 -5.20
N SER A 40 7.46 -4.69 -4.24
CA SER A 40 8.00 -5.81 -3.47
C SER A 40 7.94 -7.11 -4.27
N GLN A 41 8.92 -7.99 -4.10
CA GLN A 41 8.92 -9.31 -4.77
C GLN A 41 8.03 -10.31 -4.04
N TYR A 42 7.84 -10.12 -2.73
CA TYR A 42 7.09 -11.02 -1.87
C TYR A 42 6.13 -10.24 -0.97
N HIS A 43 5.04 -10.90 -0.59
CA HIS A 43 3.98 -10.32 0.23
C HIS A 43 4.51 -9.67 1.51
N ASP A 44 5.21 -10.43 2.36
CA ASP A 44 5.66 -9.95 3.66
C ASP A 44 6.76 -8.89 3.58
N GLN A 45 7.51 -8.85 2.47
CA GLN A 45 8.54 -7.83 2.26
C GLN A 45 7.93 -6.42 2.25
N GLY A 46 6.78 -6.24 1.58
CA GLY A 46 6.06 -4.97 1.55
C GLY A 46 5.05 -4.81 2.69
N HIS A 47 4.31 -5.87 3.01
CA HIS A 47 3.25 -5.80 4.03
C HIS A 47 3.78 -5.46 5.42
N ILE A 48 4.94 -6.01 5.82
CA ILE A 48 5.54 -5.66 7.12
C ILE A 48 5.87 -4.17 7.15
N ALA A 49 6.52 -3.64 6.12
CA ALA A 49 6.91 -2.23 6.05
C ALA A 49 5.70 -1.27 6.16
N ILE A 50 4.62 -1.54 5.44
CA ILE A 50 3.39 -0.73 5.49
C ILE A 50 2.72 -0.81 6.87
N LYS A 51 2.73 -1.99 7.51
CA LYS A 51 2.05 -2.17 8.81
C LYS A 51 2.84 -1.60 9.97
N THR A 52 4.17 -1.66 9.95
CA THR A 52 5.02 -1.13 11.02
C THR A 52 5.31 0.36 10.87
N GLY A 53 5.23 0.90 9.64
CA GLY A 53 5.45 2.32 9.36
C GLY A 53 4.33 3.26 9.85
N GLY A 54 3.28 2.74 10.49
CA GLY A 54 2.22 3.58 11.06
C GLY A 54 1.26 4.19 10.03
N PHE A 55 1.15 3.59 8.83
CA PHE A 55 0.24 4.03 7.77
C PHE A 55 -1.23 3.73 8.14
N SER A 56 -1.78 4.54 9.05
CA SER A 56 -3.21 4.57 9.35
C SER A 56 -3.99 4.97 8.11
N GLY A 57 -5.05 4.22 7.77
CA GLY A 57 -5.85 4.49 6.57
C GLY A 57 -5.32 3.82 5.29
N SER A 58 -4.34 2.93 5.38
CA SER A 58 -3.93 2.10 4.24
C SER A 58 -5.09 1.26 3.68
N CYS A 59 -5.21 1.20 2.35
CA CYS A 59 -6.16 0.36 1.63
C CYS A 59 -5.44 -0.50 0.59
N ALA A 60 -6.05 -1.64 0.22
CA ALA A 60 -5.56 -2.50 -0.84
C ALA A 60 -6.32 -2.19 -2.14
N ILE A 61 -5.59 -2.07 -3.25
CA ILE A 61 -6.15 -1.81 -4.58
C ILE A 61 -5.73 -2.96 -5.49
N VAL A 62 -6.67 -3.52 -6.23
CA VAL A 62 -6.39 -4.57 -7.22
C VAL A 62 -6.22 -3.93 -8.59
N LEU A 63 -5.05 -4.10 -9.18
CA LEU A 63 -4.71 -3.61 -10.51
C LEU A 63 -4.90 -4.70 -11.57
N GLY A 64 -5.29 -4.32 -12.79
CA GLY A 64 -5.43 -5.23 -13.93
C GLY A 64 -6.83 -5.86 -14.09
N GLU A 65 -7.77 -5.57 -13.20
CA GLU A 65 -9.17 -6.01 -13.31
C GLU A 65 -10.02 -5.02 -14.14
N PRO A 66 -11.12 -5.45 -14.79
CA PRO A 66 -11.99 -4.58 -15.58
C PRO A 66 -12.75 -3.52 -14.77
N ALA A 67 -12.84 -3.69 -13.46
CA ALA A 67 -13.54 -2.79 -12.55
C ALA A 67 -12.63 -2.36 -11.41
N LEU A 68 -12.78 -1.11 -10.97
CA LEU A 68 -12.09 -0.58 -9.81
C LEU A 68 -12.44 -1.40 -8.56
N ARG A 69 -11.44 -1.97 -7.91
CA ARG A 69 -11.60 -2.74 -6.68
C ARG A 69 -10.63 -2.25 -5.61
N VAL A 70 -11.22 -1.70 -4.54
CA VAL A 70 -10.51 -1.22 -3.34
C VAL A 70 -11.05 -1.99 -2.13
N SER A 71 -10.17 -2.35 -1.20
CA SER A 71 -10.51 -3.07 0.03
C SER A 71 -9.80 -2.47 1.24
N VAL A 72 -10.38 -2.69 2.42
CA VAL A 72 -9.73 -2.38 3.70
C VAL A 72 -8.48 -3.24 3.91
N ALA A 73 -7.51 -2.71 4.65
CA ALA A 73 -6.26 -3.42 4.98
C ALA A 73 -6.30 -4.18 6.32
N HIS A 74 -7.43 -4.20 7.03
CA HIS A 74 -7.60 -4.96 8.28
C HIS A 74 -8.32 -6.29 8.05
N GLY A 75 -8.23 -7.19 9.04
CA GLY A 75 -8.96 -8.46 9.04
C GLY A 75 -10.40 -8.32 9.53
N THR A 76 -11.03 -9.45 9.83
CA THR A 76 -12.46 -9.52 10.22
C THR A 76 -12.76 -9.02 11.63
N ALA A 77 -11.77 -9.02 12.52
CA ALA A 77 -11.91 -8.57 13.91
C ALA A 77 -13.11 -9.21 14.65
N PHE A 78 -13.26 -10.54 14.55
CA PHE A 78 -14.40 -11.27 15.11
C PHE A 78 -14.56 -11.13 16.62
N ASP A 79 -13.45 -10.90 17.32
CA ASP A 79 -13.42 -10.65 18.75
C ASP A 79 -14.16 -9.37 19.16
N ILE A 80 -14.32 -8.40 18.26
CA ILE A 80 -15.05 -7.13 18.53
C ILE A 80 -16.35 -6.96 17.74
N ALA A 81 -16.74 -7.96 16.94
CA ALA A 81 -17.95 -7.91 16.13
C ALA A 81 -19.19 -7.66 17.00
N GLY A 82 -20.04 -6.71 16.59
CA GLY A 82 -21.27 -6.35 17.32
C GLY A 82 -21.08 -5.53 18.60
N ARG A 83 -19.83 -5.18 18.98
CA ARG A 83 -19.56 -4.41 20.21
C ARG A 83 -19.58 -2.89 20.03
N GLY A 84 -19.63 -2.40 18.79
CA GLY A 84 -19.64 -0.96 18.49
C GLY A 84 -18.30 -0.25 18.73
N ILE A 85 -17.19 -0.98 18.85
CA ILE A 85 -15.86 -0.43 19.16
C ILE A 85 -14.86 -0.51 18.00
N ALA A 86 -15.30 -0.93 16.81
CA ALA A 86 -14.44 -1.00 15.63
C ALA A 86 -14.09 0.40 15.13
N ASP A 87 -12.82 0.62 14.77
CA ASP A 87 -12.38 1.87 14.14
C ASP A 87 -12.80 1.92 12.66
N PRO A 88 -13.70 2.83 12.24
CA PRO A 88 -14.15 2.93 10.85
C PRO A 88 -13.15 3.65 9.92
N ASN A 89 -12.05 4.21 10.43
CA ASN A 89 -11.14 5.05 9.64
C ASN A 89 -10.56 4.32 8.42
N GLY A 90 -10.22 3.03 8.55
CA GLY A 90 -9.74 2.23 7.42
C GLY A 90 -10.78 2.07 6.30
N MET A 91 -12.05 1.89 6.66
CA MET A 91 -13.15 1.82 5.70
C MET A 91 -13.40 3.17 5.03
N LYS A 92 -13.40 4.26 5.80
CA LYS A 92 -13.55 5.61 5.26
C LYS A 92 -12.46 5.96 4.26
N ALA A 93 -11.20 5.63 4.57
CA ALA A 93 -10.07 5.83 3.68
C ALA A 93 -10.23 5.03 2.38
N ALA A 94 -10.59 3.74 2.46
CA ALA A 94 -10.82 2.91 1.28
C ALA A 94 -11.94 3.47 0.36
N ILE A 95 -13.05 3.96 0.94
CA ILE A 95 -14.15 4.58 0.19
C ILE A 95 -13.69 5.88 -0.47
N ALA A 96 -12.96 6.74 0.26
CA ALA A 96 -12.44 7.99 -0.28
C ALA A 96 -11.47 7.76 -1.44
N THR A 97 -10.54 6.82 -1.30
CA THR A 97 -9.61 6.42 -2.37
C THR A 97 -10.36 5.89 -3.58
N ALA A 98 -11.36 5.03 -3.38
CA ALA A 98 -12.17 4.51 -4.49
C ALA A 98 -12.92 5.63 -5.23
N ALA A 99 -13.51 6.58 -4.48
CA ALA A 99 -14.21 7.73 -5.08
C ALA A 99 -13.26 8.63 -5.88
N SER A 100 -12.06 8.91 -5.34
CA SER A 100 -11.04 9.71 -6.01
C SER A 100 -10.58 9.08 -7.34
N LEU A 101 -10.26 7.78 -7.31
CA LEU A 101 -9.83 7.03 -8.49
C LEU A 101 -10.95 6.94 -9.54
N ALA A 102 -12.20 6.69 -9.11
CA ALA A 102 -13.35 6.65 -10.01
C ALA A 102 -13.64 8.00 -10.69
N ALA A 103 -13.34 9.12 -10.02
CA ALA A 103 -13.48 10.46 -10.57
C ALA A 103 -12.30 10.90 -11.46
N GLY A 104 -11.23 10.09 -11.56
CA GLY A 104 -10.03 10.44 -12.31
C GLY A 104 -9.13 11.46 -11.61
N HIS A 105 -9.29 11.66 -10.29
CA HIS A 105 -8.49 12.59 -9.50
C HIS A 105 -7.16 12.01 -9.00
N GLY A 106 -6.93 10.70 -9.19
CA GLY A 106 -5.72 10.02 -8.72
C GLY A 106 -5.75 9.65 -7.23
N PHE A 107 -4.57 9.36 -6.67
CA PHE A 107 -4.40 9.04 -5.25
C PHE A 107 -4.52 10.32 -4.41
N PRO A 108 -5.30 10.32 -3.31
CA PRO A 108 -5.47 11.47 -2.42
C PRO A 108 -4.26 11.75 -1.53
#